data_AF-A0AA41M6R8-F1
#
_entry.id   AF-A0AA41M6R8-F1
#
_cell.length_a   1.000
_cell.length_b   1.000
_cell.length_c   1.000
_cell.angle_alpha   90.00
_cell.angle_beta   90.00
_cell.angle_gamma   90.00
#
_symmetry.space_group_name_H-M   'P 1'
#
loop_
_entity.id
_entity.type
_entity.pdbx_description
1 polymer ?
#
loop_
_entity_poly.entity_id
_entity_poly.type
_entity_poly.pdbx_seq_one_letter_code
_entity_poly.pdbx_strand_id
1 'polypeptide(L)'
;MKSVVKVQWSRSKQSWKANLLLATENGFEKRGLQQGRSISYELKNERRCTGYAHAPGERTPCPEFRKIDSGSQCPKCRGKDIYSDYVRGAQNTLEGEFSVYYAQIGEKFKVGVTRSENIPKRWVEQGADYAAEIESGLTSNEALDIEDQLTTENISQRIRKENKLDRPEEKLSEIMEGKDRHAEVIDVQELTEYPLIQGEFTRSGLLEGEIQCVKGQIISNGRVSMAMTSGKVLKRPEQKGLGSF
;
A
#
# COMPACT_ATOMS: atom_id res chain seq x y z
N MET A 1 -13.25 -0.27 -18.72
CA MET A 1 -12.48 0.67 -17.86
C MET A 1 -11.80 -0.11 -16.75
N LYS A 2 -10.72 0.39 -16.14
CA LYS A 2 -10.05 -0.30 -15.01
C LYS A 2 -9.84 0.68 -13.86
N SER A 3 -9.88 0.22 -12.62
CA SER A 3 -9.48 1.02 -11.47
C SER A 3 -8.43 0.33 -10.63
N VAL A 4 -7.53 1.11 -10.07
CA VAL A 4 -6.46 0.62 -9.21
C VAL A 4 -7.08 0.05 -7.94
N VAL A 5 -6.74 -1.19 -7.60
CA VAL A 5 -7.07 -1.77 -6.30
C VAL A 5 -5.93 -1.50 -5.34
N LYS A 6 -4.73 -2.01 -5.67
CA LYS A 6 -3.46 -1.81 -4.97
C LYS A 6 -2.30 -2.30 -5.82
N VAL A 7 -1.09 -1.89 -5.48
CA VAL A 7 0.10 -2.69 -5.78
C VAL A 7 0.14 -3.85 -4.80
N GLN A 8 0.03 -5.07 -5.33
CA GLN A 8 0.06 -6.31 -4.58
C GLN A 8 1.45 -6.90 -4.67
N TRP A 9 1.99 -7.26 -3.51
CA TRP A 9 3.30 -7.89 -3.39
C TRP A 9 3.14 -9.37 -3.02
N SER A 10 3.95 -10.21 -3.65
CA SER A 10 3.98 -11.66 -3.41
C SER A 10 5.42 -12.15 -3.33
N ARG A 11 5.73 -12.96 -2.32
CA ARG A 11 7.04 -13.59 -2.17
C ARG A 11 7.24 -14.63 -3.28
N SER A 12 8.36 -14.55 -3.98
CA SER A 12 8.89 -15.59 -4.85
C SER A 12 10.13 -16.22 -4.21
N LYS A 13 10.66 -17.31 -4.78
CA LYS A 13 11.74 -18.12 -4.17
C LYS A 13 12.96 -17.31 -3.66
N GLN A 14 13.26 -16.16 -4.27
CA GLN A 14 14.43 -15.34 -3.93
C GLN A 14 14.12 -13.85 -3.72
N SER A 15 12.91 -13.36 -4.01
CA SER A 15 12.57 -11.94 -3.87
C SER A 15 11.06 -11.68 -3.87
N TRP A 16 10.64 -10.51 -3.39
CA TRP A 16 9.26 -10.04 -3.56
C TRP A 16 9.02 -9.53 -4.97
N LYS A 17 7.83 -9.83 -5.52
CA LYS A 17 7.40 -9.35 -6.83
C LYS A 17 6.15 -8.48 -6.71
N ALA A 18 6.18 -7.33 -7.38
CA ALA A 18 5.05 -6.41 -7.44
C ALA A 18 4.14 -6.66 -8.64
N ASN A 19 2.84 -6.59 -8.40
CA ASN A 19 1.80 -6.62 -9.42
C ASN A 19 0.78 -5.52 -9.15
N LEU A 20 0.35 -4.81 -10.18
CA LEU A 20 -0.80 -3.94 -10.10
C LEU A 20 -2.08 -4.77 -10.17
N LEU A 21 -2.85 -4.79 -9.08
CA LEU A 21 -4.18 -5.36 -9.05
C LEU A 21 -5.20 -4.29 -9.47
N LEU A 22 -6.03 -4.64 -10.44
CA LEU A 22 -7.01 -3.77 -11.08
C LEU A 22 -8.41 -4.37 -10.92
N ALA A 23 -9.39 -3.52 -10.60
CA ALA A 23 -10.80 -3.87 -10.66
C ALA A 23 -11.34 -3.50 -12.04
N THR A 24 -12.18 -4.37 -12.55
CA THR A 24 -12.88 -4.25 -13.82
C THR A 24 -14.36 -4.53 -13.57
N GLU A 25 -15.20 -4.27 -14.57
CA GLU A 25 -16.63 -4.62 -14.51
C GLU A 25 -16.85 -6.13 -14.32
N ASN A 26 -15.94 -6.95 -14.84
CA ASN A 26 -16.07 -8.42 -14.86
C ASN A 26 -15.24 -9.12 -13.79
N GLY A 27 -14.61 -8.41 -12.86
CA GLY A 27 -13.74 -9.01 -11.84
C GLY A 27 -12.41 -8.28 -11.66
N PHE A 28 -11.34 -9.04 -11.44
CA PHE A 28 -10.01 -8.51 -11.19
C PHE A 28 -8.99 -8.90 -12.26
N GLU A 29 -8.04 -8.01 -12.50
CA GLU A 29 -6.92 -8.22 -13.42
C GLU A 29 -5.61 -7.91 -12.70
N LYS A 30 -4.56 -8.67 -12.99
CA LYS A 30 -3.20 -8.43 -12.48
C LYS A 30 -2.27 -8.05 -13.62
N ARG A 31 -1.43 -7.05 -13.39
CA ARG A 31 -0.34 -6.65 -14.30
C ARG A 31 0.98 -6.62 -13.53
N GLY A 32 1.97 -7.40 -13.95
CA GLY A 32 3.29 -7.37 -13.31
C GLY A 32 3.97 -6.01 -13.44
N LEU A 33 4.73 -5.62 -12.43
CA LEU A 33 5.44 -4.34 -12.38
C LEU A 33 6.96 -4.55 -12.30
N GLN A 34 7.48 -5.44 -13.13
CA GLN A 34 8.92 -5.70 -13.19
C GLN A 34 9.67 -4.47 -13.70
N GLN A 35 10.87 -4.23 -13.17
CA GLN A 35 11.79 -3.23 -13.72
C GLN A 35 12.10 -3.54 -15.19
N GLY A 36 12.29 -2.49 -16.01
CA GLY A 36 12.48 -2.57 -17.46
C GLY A 36 11.19 -2.84 -18.24
N ARG A 37 10.07 -3.18 -17.58
CA ARG A 37 8.80 -3.38 -18.28
C ARG A 37 8.26 -2.05 -18.78
N SER A 38 7.99 -1.97 -20.07
CA SER A 38 7.28 -0.82 -20.66
C SER A 38 5.83 -0.75 -20.19
N ILE A 39 5.42 0.44 -19.78
CA ILE A 39 4.05 0.78 -19.41
C ILE A 39 3.64 2.07 -20.13
N SER A 40 2.34 2.20 -20.36
CA SER A 40 1.73 3.41 -20.90
C SER A 40 0.32 3.48 -20.33
N TYR A 41 0.17 4.22 -19.24
CA TYR A 41 -1.05 4.34 -18.46
C TYR A 41 -1.36 5.79 -18.17
N GLU A 42 -2.64 6.14 -18.24
CA GLU A 42 -3.12 7.42 -17.74
C GLU A 42 -3.99 7.21 -16.51
N LEU A 43 -3.53 7.74 -15.37
CA LEU A 43 -4.26 7.69 -14.11
C LEU A 43 -5.17 8.92 -14.00
N LYS A 44 -6.48 8.72 -14.05
CA LYS A 44 -7.48 9.79 -14.01
C LYS A 44 -7.90 10.11 -12.58
N ASN A 45 -8.41 11.32 -12.38
CA ASN A 45 -8.99 11.71 -11.09
C ASN A 45 -10.37 11.11 -10.80
N GLU A 46 -10.97 10.39 -11.76
CA GLU A 46 -12.16 9.54 -11.55
C GLU A 46 -11.84 8.36 -10.63
N ARG A 47 -12.84 7.92 -9.85
CA ARG A 47 -12.72 6.71 -9.02
C ARG A 47 -13.88 5.74 -9.23
N ARG A 48 -13.58 4.45 -9.09
CA ARG A 48 -14.52 3.33 -9.12
C ARG A 48 -14.34 2.46 -7.89
N CYS A 49 -15.45 1.89 -7.41
CA CYS A 49 -15.44 0.95 -6.31
C CYS A 49 -14.57 -0.26 -6.63
N THR A 50 -13.71 -0.64 -5.69
CA THR A 50 -12.73 -1.73 -5.84
C THR A 50 -13.21 -3.05 -5.22
N GLY A 51 -14.50 -3.15 -4.89
CA GLY A 51 -15.09 -4.33 -4.26
C GLY A 51 -14.90 -4.38 -2.75
N TYR A 52 -15.00 -5.57 -2.16
CA TYR A 52 -14.93 -5.82 -0.72
C TYR A 52 -14.26 -7.16 -0.41
N ALA A 53 -13.74 -7.33 0.81
CA ALA A 53 -13.30 -8.62 1.33
C ALA A 53 -14.41 -9.27 2.15
N HIS A 54 -14.81 -10.49 1.82
CA HIS A 54 -15.82 -11.23 2.61
C HIS A 54 -15.19 -12.28 3.54
N ALA A 55 -13.90 -12.56 3.36
CA ALA A 55 -13.07 -13.42 4.19
C ALA A 55 -11.60 -12.93 4.11
N PRO A 56 -10.75 -13.27 5.09
CA PRO A 56 -9.35 -12.87 5.08
C PRO A 56 -8.63 -13.36 3.81
N GLY A 57 -7.92 -12.45 3.13
CA GLY A 57 -7.22 -12.77 1.89
C GLY A 57 -8.10 -12.89 0.64
N GLU A 58 -9.43 -12.89 0.79
CA GLU A 58 -10.37 -12.96 -0.31
C GLU A 58 -10.88 -11.58 -0.73
N ARG A 59 -11.23 -11.43 -2.00
CA ARG A 59 -11.81 -10.20 -2.53
C ARG A 59 -12.88 -10.49 -3.56
N THR A 60 -14.01 -9.82 -3.41
CA THR A 60 -15.14 -9.87 -4.33
C THR A 60 -15.24 -8.54 -5.08
N PRO A 61 -15.38 -8.54 -6.42
CA PRO A 61 -15.53 -7.31 -7.19
C PRO A 61 -16.83 -6.58 -6.81
N CYS A 62 -16.85 -5.26 -7.02
CA CYS A 62 -18.09 -4.50 -6.84
C CYS A 62 -19.10 -4.93 -7.91
N PRO A 63 -20.30 -5.45 -7.54
CA PRO A 63 -21.27 -5.94 -8.53
C PRO A 63 -21.73 -4.88 -9.53
N GLU A 64 -21.64 -3.60 -9.15
CA GLU A 64 -22.11 -2.46 -9.93
C GLU A 64 -20.96 -1.61 -10.52
N PHE A 65 -19.70 -1.99 -10.26
CA PHE A 65 -18.50 -1.21 -10.59
C PHE A 65 -18.69 0.31 -10.40
N ARG A 66 -19.30 0.66 -9.26
CA ARG A 66 -19.93 1.98 -9.06
C ARG A 66 -18.88 3.10 -9.08
N LYS A 67 -19.19 4.22 -9.74
CA LYS A 67 -18.42 5.47 -9.59
C LYS A 67 -18.51 5.94 -8.14
N ILE A 68 -17.40 6.43 -7.60
CA ILE A 68 -17.32 6.98 -6.25
C ILE A 68 -16.54 8.29 -6.27
N ASP A 69 -16.83 9.18 -5.33
CA ASP A 69 -16.16 10.49 -5.27
C ASP A 69 -14.89 10.43 -4.41
N SER A 70 -14.86 9.55 -3.40
CA SER A 70 -13.73 9.41 -2.48
C SER A 70 -13.52 7.96 -2.02
N GLY A 71 -12.36 7.70 -1.41
CA GLY A 71 -11.99 6.37 -0.93
C GLY A 71 -11.82 5.33 -2.03
N SER A 72 -12.08 4.07 -1.69
CA SER A 72 -11.91 2.90 -2.56
C SER A 72 -13.16 2.03 -2.70
N GLN A 73 -14.21 2.31 -1.93
CA GLN A 73 -15.41 1.48 -1.83
C GLN A 73 -16.68 2.32 -1.82
N CYS A 74 -17.71 1.86 -2.52
CA CYS A 74 -19.06 2.39 -2.36
C CYS A 74 -19.68 1.92 -1.02
N PRO A 75 -20.75 2.57 -0.52
CA PRO A 75 -21.36 2.22 0.77
C PRO A 75 -21.74 0.74 0.90
N LYS A 76 -22.31 0.15 -0.17
CA LYS A 76 -22.72 -1.26 -0.20
C LYS A 76 -21.55 -2.24 -0.06
N CYS A 77 -20.43 -1.98 -0.74
CA CYS A 77 -19.24 -2.82 -0.59
C CYS A 77 -18.60 -2.63 0.78
N ARG A 78 -18.54 -1.38 1.28
CA ARG A 78 -18.02 -1.08 2.62
C ARG A 78 -18.79 -1.82 3.72
N GLY A 79 -20.13 -1.89 3.63
CA GLY A 79 -20.95 -2.60 4.61
C GLY A 79 -20.87 -4.13 4.56
N LYS A 80 -20.22 -4.71 3.54
CA LYS A 80 -19.98 -6.15 3.41
C LYS A 80 -18.52 -6.53 3.69
N ASP A 81 -17.67 -5.55 3.95
CA ASP A 81 -16.24 -5.79 4.11
C ASP A 81 -15.95 -6.26 5.52
N ILE A 82 -15.30 -7.41 5.68
CA ILE A 82 -14.97 -7.97 7.00
C ILE A 82 -14.09 -7.04 7.84
N TYR A 83 -13.35 -6.14 7.18
CA TYR A 83 -12.47 -5.18 7.86
C TYR A 83 -13.18 -3.86 8.15
N SER A 84 -14.50 -3.74 7.93
CA SER A 84 -15.22 -2.46 8.09
C SER A 84 -15.11 -1.89 9.50
N ASP A 85 -15.26 -2.75 10.50
CA ASP A 85 -15.28 -2.35 11.91
C ASP A 85 -13.85 -2.13 12.43
N TYR A 86 -12.93 -3.01 12.03
CA TYR A 86 -11.50 -2.84 12.24
C TYR A 86 -10.98 -1.49 11.71
N VAL A 87 -11.33 -1.11 10.48
CA VAL A 87 -10.92 0.18 9.88
C VAL A 87 -11.53 1.39 10.61
N ARG A 88 -12.65 1.20 11.31
CA ARG A 88 -13.30 2.22 12.13
C ARG A 88 -12.79 2.27 13.57
N GLY A 89 -11.89 1.36 13.96
CA GLY A 89 -11.44 1.21 15.36
C GLY A 89 -12.56 0.75 16.30
N ALA A 90 -13.59 0.09 15.77
CA ALA A 90 -14.63 -0.53 16.59
C ALA A 90 -14.16 -1.92 17.06
N GLN A 91 -14.75 -2.41 18.16
CA GLN A 91 -14.63 -3.80 18.53
C GLN A 91 -15.01 -4.66 17.33
N ASN A 92 -14.10 -5.54 16.93
CA ASN A 92 -14.27 -6.37 15.76
C ASN A 92 -14.11 -7.85 16.12
N THR A 93 -14.65 -8.70 15.25
CA THR A 93 -14.69 -10.16 15.42
C THR A 93 -13.69 -10.87 14.53
N LEU A 94 -12.60 -10.19 14.13
CA LEU A 94 -11.58 -10.80 13.30
C LEU A 94 -10.79 -11.83 14.10
N GLU A 95 -10.95 -13.10 13.72
CA GLU A 95 -10.21 -14.22 14.29
C GLU A 95 -8.78 -14.31 13.73
N GLY A 96 -7.88 -14.91 14.50
CA GLY A 96 -6.47 -15.15 14.16
C GLY A 96 -5.52 -14.26 14.97
N GLU A 97 -4.22 -14.52 14.81
CA GLU A 97 -3.17 -13.81 15.52
C GLU A 97 -2.75 -12.53 14.79
N PHE A 98 -2.52 -11.49 15.56
CA PHE A 98 -2.08 -10.19 15.09
C PHE A 98 -0.77 -9.80 15.75
N SER A 99 -0.05 -8.96 15.02
CA SER A 99 1.21 -8.36 15.45
C SER A 99 1.16 -6.85 15.29
N VAL A 100 1.76 -6.16 16.25
CA VAL A 100 2.05 -4.73 16.20
C VAL A 100 3.49 -4.55 15.74
N TYR A 101 3.74 -3.63 14.82
CA TYR A 101 5.07 -3.35 14.30
C TYR A 101 5.35 -1.85 14.21
N TYR A 102 6.63 -1.50 14.25
CA TYR A 102 7.13 -0.24 13.74
C TYR A 102 7.59 -0.37 12.30
N ALA A 103 7.40 0.70 11.53
CA ALA A 103 7.92 0.85 10.19
C ALA A 103 8.44 2.29 10.02
N GLN A 104 9.70 2.41 9.64
CA GLN A 104 10.28 3.67 9.20
C GLN A 104 10.10 3.78 7.68
N ILE A 105 9.59 4.91 7.23
CA ILE A 105 9.30 5.19 5.82
C ILE A 105 9.79 6.61 5.51
N GLY A 106 10.93 6.71 4.83
CA GLY A 106 11.69 7.97 4.83
C GLY A 106 11.95 8.42 6.28
N GLU A 107 11.86 9.73 6.52
CA GLU A 107 12.02 10.34 7.84
C GLU A 107 10.82 10.17 8.79
N LYS A 108 9.86 9.29 8.47
CA LYS A 108 8.61 9.15 9.22
C LYS A 108 8.47 7.78 9.85
N PHE A 109 7.93 7.76 11.06
CA PHE A 109 7.67 6.55 11.82
C PHE A 109 6.19 6.21 11.81
N LYS A 110 5.93 4.92 11.63
CA LYS A 110 4.60 4.35 11.68
C LYS A 110 4.53 3.20 12.66
N VAL A 111 3.53 3.22 13.52
CA VAL A 111 3.02 2.01 14.18
C VAL A 111 1.91 1.42 13.34
N GLY A 112 1.88 0.10 13.22
CA GLY A 112 0.86 -0.59 12.45
C GLY A 112 0.50 -1.94 13.02
N VAL A 113 -0.71 -2.37 12.70
CA VAL A 113 -1.19 -3.73 12.98
C VAL A 113 -1.35 -4.52 11.70
N THR A 114 -1.07 -5.82 11.77
CA THR A 114 -1.40 -6.79 10.72
C THR A 114 -1.52 -8.17 11.32
N ARG A 115 -2.02 -9.15 10.55
CA ARG A 115 -1.99 -10.55 10.98
C ARG A 115 -0.55 -11.04 11.04
N SER A 116 -0.19 -11.82 12.05
CA SER A 116 1.19 -12.21 12.34
C SER A 116 1.88 -12.83 11.11
N GLU A 117 1.18 -13.68 10.36
CA GLU A 117 1.72 -14.34 9.17
C GLU A 117 2.00 -13.39 7.98
N ASN A 118 1.49 -12.15 8.04
CA ASN A 118 1.63 -11.16 6.97
C ASN A 118 2.67 -10.08 7.25
N ILE A 119 3.41 -10.14 8.36
CA ILE A 119 4.33 -9.08 8.79
C ILE A 119 5.33 -8.65 7.69
N PRO A 120 6.16 -9.56 7.12
CA PRO A 120 7.12 -9.16 6.09
C PRO A 120 6.44 -8.57 4.84
N LYS A 121 5.29 -9.15 4.45
CA LYS A 121 4.48 -8.65 3.33
C LYS A 121 4.00 -7.24 3.58
N ARG A 122 3.58 -6.95 4.82
CA ARG A 122 2.97 -5.68 5.19
C ARG A 122 3.98 -4.55 5.17
N TRP A 123 5.20 -4.79 5.66
CA TRP A 123 6.31 -3.84 5.54
C TRP A 123 6.60 -3.49 4.09
N VAL A 124 6.65 -4.53 3.24
CA VAL A 124 6.88 -4.36 1.81
C VAL A 124 5.73 -3.59 1.13
N GLU A 125 4.48 -3.99 1.35
CA GLU A 125 3.32 -3.32 0.75
C GLU A 125 3.22 -1.83 1.12
N GLN A 126 3.77 -1.45 2.27
CA GLN A 126 3.82 -0.07 2.75
C GLN A 126 5.04 0.72 2.26
N GLY A 127 6.05 0.05 1.70
CA GLY A 127 7.29 0.70 1.28
C GLY A 127 8.12 1.17 2.47
N ALA A 128 8.20 0.36 3.52
CA ALA A 128 9.11 0.59 4.64
C ALA A 128 10.56 0.46 4.23
N ASP A 129 11.42 1.30 4.80
CA ASP A 129 12.88 1.21 4.67
C ASP A 129 13.44 0.31 5.76
N TYR A 130 12.99 0.51 7.01
CA TYR A 130 13.29 -0.35 8.15
C TYR A 130 12.00 -0.71 8.88
N ALA A 131 11.97 -1.86 9.54
CA ALA A 131 10.82 -2.28 10.32
C ALA A 131 11.22 -3.18 11.48
N ALA A 132 10.37 -3.24 12.50
CA ALA A 132 10.55 -4.11 13.65
C ALA A 132 9.18 -4.65 14.09
N GLU A 133 9.08 -5.96 14.29
CA GLU A 133 7.90 -6.57 14.92
C GLU A 133 8.02 -6.39 16.43
N ILE A 134 7.02 -5.77 17.03
CA ILE A 134 7.10 -5.27 18.40
C ILE A 134 6.44 -6.24 19.38
N GLU A 135 5.23 -6.67 19.06
CA GLU A 135 4.46 -7.65 19.82
C GLU A 135 3.68 -8.53 18.85
N SER A 136 3.50 -9.80 19.17
CA SER A 136 2.93 -10.83 18.29
C SER A 136 2.02 -11.78 19.06
N GLY A 137 1.12 -12.47 18.37
CA GLY A 137 0.23 -13.46 19.00
C GLY A 137 -0.96 -12.83 19.71
N LEU A 138 -1.31 -11.59 19.34
CA LEU A 138 -2.38 -10.81 19.94
C LEU A 138 -3.72 -11.11 19.25
N THR A 139 -4.82 -10.90 19.95
CA THR A 139 -6.13 -10.75 19.30
C THR A 139 -6.20 -9.43 18.53
N SER A 140 -7.18 -9.30 17.62
CA SER A 140 -7.31 -8.06 16.85
C SER A 140 -7.58 -6.82 17.71
N ASN A 141 -8.30 -6.95 18.83
CA ASN A 141 -8.63 -5.79 19.66
C ASN A 141 -7.42 -5.39 20.54
N GLU A 142 -6.71 -6.37 21.13
CA GLU A 142 -5.46 -6.10 21.87
C GLU A 142 -4.42 -5.41 20.99
N ALA A 143 -4.24 -5.86 19.75
CA ALA A 143 -3.31 -5.24 18.82
C ALA A 143 -3.70 -3.79 18.47
N LEU A 144 -4.99 -3.47 18.38
CA LEU A 144 -5.47 -2.10 18.15
C LEU A 144 -5.24 -1.21 19.37
N ASP A 145 -5.48 -1.74 20.58
CA ASP A 145 -5.23 -1.00 21.83
C ASP A 145 -3.74 -0.66 21.98
N ILE A 146 -2.86 -1.60 21.67
CA ILE A 146 -1.40 -1.37 21.68
C ILE A 146 -1.00 -0.38 20.56
N GLU A 147 -1.57 -0.49 19.35
CA GLU A 147 -1.30 0.49 18.26
C GLU A 147 -1.65 1.92 18.69
N ASP A 148 -2.77 2.11 19.38
CA ASP A 148 -3.19 3.40 19.90
C ASP A 148 -2.24 3.93 20.99
N GLN A 149 -1.86 3.09 21.95
CA GLN A 149 -0.90 3.44 23.01
C GLN A 149 0.48 3.84 22.47
N LEU A 150 0.93 3.22 21.38
CA LEU A 150 2.21 3.53 20.75
C LEU A 150 2.15 4.69 19.77
N THR A 151 0.95 5.17 19.44
CA THR A 151 0.76 6.34 18.61
C THR A 151 1.13 7.58 19.40
N THR A 152 2.00 8.42 18.84
CA THR A 152 2.47 9.66 19.45
C THR A 152 2.52 10.76 18.40
N GLU A 153 2.88 11.99 18.78
CA GLU A 153 3.05 13.09 17.81
C GLU A 153 4.07 12.77 16.71
N ASN A 154 5.07 11.94 17.02
CA ASN A 154 6.15 11.56 16.10
C ASN A 154 5.95 10.17 15.45
N ILE A 155 5.01 9.37 15.96
CA ILE A 155 4.72 8.01 15.46
C ILE A 155 3.26 7.96 15.03
N SER A 156 3.03 7.91 13.72
CA SER A 156 1.68 7.99 13.15
C SER A 156 1.12 6.62 12.74
N GLN A 157 -0.20 6.45 12.75
CA GLN A 157 -0.82 5.27 12.13
C GLN A 157 -0.90 5.37 10.59
N ARG A 158 -0.56 6.52 9.98
CA ARG A 158 -0.70 6.74 8.53
C ARG A 158 0.38 7.66 7.99
N ILE A 159 1.18 7.14 7.07
CA ILE A 159 2.18 7.90 6.33
C ILE A 159 1.67 8.20 4.92
N ARG A 160 1.76 9.46 4.52
CA ARG A 160 1.39 9.90 3.17
C ARG A 160 2.38 9.35 2.13
N LYS A 161 1.95 9.23 0.87
CA LYS A 161 2.75 8.53 -0.16
C LYS A 161 3.96 9.34 -0.63
N GLU A 162 3.86 10.66 -0.60
CA GLU A 162 4.94 11.60 -0.89
C GLU A 162 6.14 11.45 0.05
N ASN A 163 5.93 10.96 1.28
CA ASN A 163 7.02 10.76 2.25
C ASN A 163 7.81 9.46 2.00
N LYS A 164 7.47 8.69 0.96
CA LYS A 164 8.06 7.37 0.69
C LYS A 164 9.12 7.42 -0.40
N LEU A 165 9.44 8.62 -0.89
CA LEU A 165 10.34 8.83 -2.02
C LEU A 165 11.79 8.64 -1.59
N ASP A 166 12.11 9.14 -0.40
CA ASP A 166 13.47 9.11 0.13
C ASP A 166 13.70 7.89 1.02
N ARG A 167 14.98 7.57 1.22
CA ARG A 167 15.45 6.64 2.22
C ARG A 167 16.02 7.47 3.38
N PRO A 168 15.73 7.14 4.64
CA PRO A 168 16.23 7.93 5.75
C PRO A 168 17.74 7.75 5.94
N GLU A 169 18.37 8.81 6.46
CA GLU A 169 19.79 8.78 6.85
C GLU A 169 20.00 7.99 8.15
N GLU A 170 19.16 8.24 9.15
CA GLU A 170 19.18 7.56 10.45
C GLU A 170 18.33 6.28 10.42
N LYS A 171 18.78 5.25 11.16
CA LYS A 171 18.08 3.96 11.22
C LYS A 171 17.07 3.90 12.36
N LEU A 172 16.01 3.12 12.16
CA LEU A 172 14.99 2.87 13.18
C LEU A 172 15.59 2.38 14.51
N SER A 173 16.66 1.59 14.47
CA SER A 173 17.37 1.09 15.65
C SER A 173 17.87 2.22 16.56
N GLU A 174 18.42 3.28 15.99
CA GLU A 174 19.00 4.42 16.72
C GLU A 174 17.91 5.19 17.50
N ILE A 175 16.66 5.12 17.03
CA ILE A 175 15.51 5.78 17.64
C ILE A 175 14.80 4.87 18.65
N MET A 176 14.84 3.56 18.42
CA MET A 176 14.29 2.56 19.34
C MET A 176 15.13 2.34 20.58
N GLU A 177 16.45 2.54 20.52
CA GLU A 177 17.37 2.43 21.67
C GLU A 177 17.00 3.37 22.84
N GLY A 178 16.21 4.43 22.61
CA GLY A 178 15.69 5.31 23.66
C GLY A 178 14.27 4.98 24.18
N LYS A 179 13.61 3.95 23.65
CA LYS A 179 12.20 3.62 23.94
C LYS A 179 11.98 2.11 24.13
N ASP A 180 12.60 1.54 25.16
CA ASP A 180 12.17 0.32 25.89
C ASP A 180 11.57 -0.86 25.09
N ARG A 181 12.04 -1.15 23.87
CA ARG A 181 11.56 -2.31 23.08
C ARG A 181 12.70 -2.97 22.32
N HIS A 182 13.11 -4.15 22.79
CA HIS A 182 14.22 -4.99 22.27
C HIS A 182 13.92 -5.69 20.92
N ALA A 183 13.06 -5.12 20.08
CA ALA A 183 12.70 -5.75 18.82
C ALA A 183 13.86 -5.72 17.83
N GLU A 184 14.03 -6.80 17.07
CA GLU A 184 14.99 -6.87 15.98
C GLU A 184 14.55 -5.92 14.85
N VAL A 185 15.43 -4.98 14.50
CA VAL A 185 15.21 -4.07 13.38
C VAL A 185 15.75 -4.72 12.11
N ILE A 186 14.89 -4.86 11.12
CA ILE A 186 15.19 -5.46 9.82
C ILE A 186 15.29 -4.34 8.77
N ASP A 187 16.34 -4.40 7.93
CA ASP A 187 16.39 -3.64 6.69
C ASP A 187 15.47 -4.31 5.66
N VAL A 188 14.40 -3.62 5.28
CA VAL A 188 13.40 -4.17 4.35
C VAL A 188 13.98 -4.38 2.96
N GLN A 189 15.13 -3.75 2.64
CA GLN A 189 15.86 -3.98 1.40
C GLN A 189 16.41 -5.41 1.28
N GLU A 190 16.64 -6.09 2.40
CA GLU A 190 17.03 -7.51 2.42
C GLU A 190 15.87 -8.41 1.95
N LEU A 191 14.63 -7.94 2.07
CA LEU A 191 13.45 -8.64 1.58
C LEU A 191 13.21 -8.31 0.10
N THR A 192 13.28 -7.03 -0.26
CA THR A 192 12.96 -6.53 -1.61
C THR A 192 13.84 -5.36 -1.97
N GLU A 193 14.35 -5.34 -3.19
CA GLU A 193 15.10 -4.18 -3.68
C GLU A 193 14.16 -3.01 -3.94
N TYR A 194 14.37 -1.91 -3.22
CA TYR A 194 13.79 -0.60 -3.50
C TYR A 194 14.87 0.32 -4.06
N PRO A 195 14.93 0.47 -5.40
CA PRO A 195 15.70 1.54 -5.99
C PRO A 195 15.23 2.90 -5.45
N LEU A 196 16.14 3.87 -5.37
CA LEU A 196 15.77 5.25 -5.06
C LEU A 196 14.70 5.74 -6.04
N ILE A 197 13.63 6.31 -5.50
CA ILE A 197 12.55 6.83 -6.33
C ILE A 197 12.99 8.17 -6.93
N GLN A 198 13.00 8.25 -8.26
CA GLN A 198 13.34 9.48 -8.99
C GLN A 198 12.12 10.08 -9.70
N GLY A 199 12.19 11.37 -9.99
CA GLY A 199 11.19 12.09 -10.78
C GLY A 199 10.07 12.73 -9.96
N GLU A 200 9.25 13.54 -10.64
CA GLU A 200 8.19 14.33 -10.01
C GLU A 200 7.08 13.42 -9.47
N PHE A 201 6.70 13.62 -8.21
CA PHE A 201 5.62 12.86 -7.60
C PHE A 201 4.24 13.36 -8.05
N THR A 202 3.45 12.47 -8.64
CA THR A 202 2.08 12.77 -9.06
C THR A 202 1.07 11.71 -8.61
N ARG A 203 -0.20 12.11 -8.60
CA ARG A 203 -1.36 11.29 -8.24
C ARG A 203 -2.32 11.07 -9.42
N SER A 204 -2.04 11.70 -10.56
CA SER A 204 -2.82 11.59 -11.80
C SER A 204 -1.98 12.04 -13.00
N GLY A 205 -2.35 11.60 -14.19
CA GLY A 205 -1.65 11.94 -15.43
C GLY A 205 -1.04 10.74 -16.11
N LEU A 206 -0.16 11.00 -17.06
CA LEU A 206 0.50 9.99 -17.88
C LEU A 206 1.73 9.40 -17.16
N LEU A 207 1.80 8.08 -17.12
CA LEU A 207 3.00 7.32 -16.78
C LEU A 207 3.33 6.43 -17.97
N GLU A 208 4.34 6.83 -18.74
CA GLU A 208 4.76 6.16 -19.97
C GLU A 208 6.27 5.94 -19.99
N GLY A 209 6.70 4.80 -20.50
CA GLY A 209 8.10 4.37 -20.55
C GLY A 209 8.34 3.11 -19.74
N GLU A 210 9.59 2.86 -19.38
CA GLU A 210 9.96 1.67 -18.61
C GLU A 210 9.85 1.90 -17.11
N ILE A 211 9.36 0.89 -16.39
CA ILE A 211 9.39 0.90 -14.93
C ILE A 211 10.85 0.85 -14.48
N GLN A 212 11.28 1.86 -13.72
CA GLN A 212 12.59 1.88 -13.09
C GLN A 212 12.53 1.45 -11.63
N CYS A 213 11.45 1.77 -10.93
CA CYS A 213 11.29 1.46 -9.52
C CYS A 213 9.84 1.19 -9.14
N VAL A 214 9.65 0.28 -8.19
CA VAL A 214 8.40 0.09 -7.47
C VAL A 214 8.71 0.02 -5.97
N LYS A 215 8.15 0.94 -5.17
CA LYS A 215 8.27 0.93 -3.70
C LYS A 215 6.89 1.07 -3.07
N GLY A 216 6.48 0.06 -2.30
CA GLY A 216 5.15 -0.01 -1.70
C GLY A 216 4.02 0.15 -2.73
N GLN A 217 3.46 1.35 -2.84
CA GLN A 217 2.33 1.69 -3.73
C GLN A 217 2.70 2.72 -4.81
N ILE A 218 3.99 2.97 -5.03
CA ILE A 218 4.52 3.95 -5.98
C ILE A 218 5.23 3.22 -7.11
N ILE A 219 4.99 3.66 -8.33
CA ILE A 219 5.70 3.21 -9.53
C ILE A 219 6.41 4.43 -10.12
N SER A 220 7.69 4.29 -10.46
CA SER A 220 8.47 5.34 -11.13
C SER A 220 9.08 4.85 -12.43
N ASN A 221 9.13 5.74 -13.42
CA ASN A 221 9.89 5.57 -14.67
C ASN A 221 11.15 6.47 -14.73
N GLY A 222 11.56 7.05 -13.59
CA GLY A 222 12.70 7.98 -13.48
C GLY A 222 12.36 9.45 -13.71
N ARG A 223 11.30 9.74 -14.48
CA ARG A 223 10.82 11.11 -14.73
C ARG A 223 9.63 11.46 -13.86
N VAL A 224 8.74 10.50 -13.67
CA VAL A 224 7.48 10.62 -12.93
C VAL A 224 7.37 9.47 -11.95
N SER A 225 6.99 9.80 -10.72
CA SER A 225 6.69 8.86 -9.65
C SER A 225 5.21 8.91 -9.33
N MET A 226 4.49 7.84 -9.67
CA MET A 226 3.03 7.82 -9.58
C MET A 226 2.54 6.97 -8.43
N ALA A 227 1.73 7.60 -7.57
CA ALA A 227 1.02 6.91 -6.51
C ALA A 227 -0.18 6.11 -7.05
N MET A 228 -0.09 4.78 -7.03
CA MET A 228 -1.17 3.87 -7.43
C MET A 228 -2.25 3.81 -6.35
N THR A 229 -3.07 4.85 -6.30
CA THR A 229 -4.07 5.05 -5.26
C THR A 229 -5.33 4.26 -5.55
N SER A 230 -5.76 3.45 -4.57
CA SER A 230 -6.98 2.66 -4.66
C SER A 230 -8.20 3.48 -5.08
N GLY A 231 -8.98 2.91 -6.00
CA GLY A 231 -10.15 3.50 -6.63
C GLY A 231 -9.85 4.29 -7.90
N LYS A 232 -8.65 4.86 -8.08
CA LYS A 232 -8.35 5.71 -9.25
C LYS A 232 -8.49 4.95 -10.56
N VAL A 233 -9.10 5.58 -11.56
CA VAL A 233 -9.31 4.97 -12.87
C VAL A 233 -8.03 5.01 -13.69
N LEU A 234 -7.69 3.89 -14.32
CA LEU A 234 -6.58 3.73 -15.24
C LEU A 234 -7.14 3.55 -16.66
N LYS A 235 -6.69 4.41 -17.58
CA LYS A 235 -7.03 4.35 -19.00
C LYS A 235 -5.79 4.11 -19.84
N ARG A 236 -6.01 3.63 -21.07
CA ARG A 236 -4.99 3.77 -22.11
C ARG A 236 -4.87 5.26 -22.44
N PRO A 237 -3.66 5.80 -22.58
CA PRO A 237 -3.49 7.17 -23.04
C PRO A 237 -4.19 7.34 -24.39
N GLU A 238 -5.03 8.35 -24.49
CA GLU A 238 -5.61 8.77 -25.76
C GLU A 238 -4.69 9.87 -26.31
N GLN A 239 -4.07 9.62 -27.46
CA GLN A 239 -3.30 10.64 -28.15
C GLN A 239 -4.29 11.67 -28.69
N LYS A 240 -4.42 12.81 -28.00
CA LYS A 240 -5.14 13.95 -28.56
C LYS A 240 -4.27 14.58 -29.63
N GLY A 241 -4.74 14.56 -30.88
CA GLY A 241 -4.05 15.25 -31.98
C GLY A 241 -3.88 16.74 -31.65
N LEU A 242 -2.79 17.33 -32.15
CA LEU A 242 -2.41 18.74 -31.90
C LEU A 242 -3.53 19.75 -32.24
N GLY A 243 -4.53 19.39 -33.04
CA GLY A 243 -5.67 20.26 -33.41
C GLY A 243 -6.84 20.26 -32.44
N SER A 244 -6.67 19.86 -31.17
CA SER A 244 -7.75 19.79 -30.17
C SER A 244 -7.48 20.59 -28.88
N PHE A 245 -6.57 21.55 -28.96
CA PHE A 245 -6.36 22.60 -27.96
C PHE A 245 -6.83 23.95 -28.50
#